data_AF-R6BBP5-F1
#
_entry.id   AF-R6BBP5-F1
#
_cell.length_a   1.000
_cell.length_b   1.000
_cell.length_c   1.000
_cell.angle_alpha   90.00
_cell.angle_beta   90.00
_cell.angle_gamma   90.00
#
_symmetry.space_group_name_H-M   'P 1'
#
loop_
_entity.id
_entity.type
_entity.pdbx_description
1 polymer ?
#
loop_
_entity_poly.entity_id
_entity_poly.type
_entity_poly.pdbx_seq_one_letter_code
_entity_poly.pdbx_strand_id
1 'polypeptide(L)'
;MITEDKIHLAFLCVVVLAVCLMAGFFCKPLFLLAGIALAGYLWIDKRYLRCPKCGGFENLDRLFYARNHLYHCRHCGELIKIKTK
;
A
#
# COMPACT_ATOMS: atom_id res chain seq x y z
N MET A 1 -5.70 6.45 -11.32
CA MET A 1 -5.01 5.29 -11.95
C MET A 1 -3.85 4.90 -11.04
N ILE A 2 -3.65 3.62 -10.78
CA ILE A 2 -2.62 3.14 -9.85
C ILE A 2 -1.29 3.01 -10.59
N THR A 3 -0.21 3.52 -10.00
CA THR A 3 1.15 3.42 -10.57
C THR A 3 2.02 2.49 -9.74
N GLU A 4 2.96 1.82 -10.39
CA GLU A 4 3.85 0.88 -9.73
C GLU A 4 4.68 1.52 -8.62
N ASP A 5 5.19 2.74 -8.85
CA ASP A 5 5.96 3.51 -7.87
C ASP A 5 5.21 3.70 -6.54
N LYS A 6 3.88 3.87 -6.59
CA LYS A 6 3.06 4.05 -5.39
C LYS A 6 2.83 2.75 -4.64
N ILE A 7 2.78 1.63 -5.34
CA ILE A 7 2.70 0.29 -4.73
C ILE A 7 4.02 -0.01 -4.00
N HIS A 8 5.16 0.25 -4.63
CA HIS A 8 6.48 0.10 -3.99
C HIS A 8 6.66 1.02 -2.78
N LEU A 9 6.21 2.28 -2.88
CA LEU A 9 6.25 3.21 -1.76
C LEU A 9 5.40 2.72 -0.58
N ALA A 10 4.20 2.21 -0.84
CA ALA A 10 3.35 1.63 0.19
C ALA A 10 3.98 0.37 0.82
N PHE A 11 4.61 -0.48 0.01
CA PHE A 11 5.35 -1.63 0.51
C PHE A 11 6.51 -1.22 1.41
N LEU A 12 7.27 -0.20 1.02
CA LEU A 12 8.34 0.36 1.84
C LEU A 12 7.81 0.89 3.19
N CYS A 13 6.64 1.56 3.20
CA CYS A 13 6.01 1.97 4.47
C CYS A 13 5.70 0.76 5.36
N VAL A 14 5.20 -0.35 4.81
CA VAL A 14 4.90 -1.58 5.57
C VAL A 14 6.19 -2.19 6.13
N VAL A 15 7.27 -2.25 5.33
CA VAL A 15 8.58 -2.76 5.78
C VAL A 15 9.15 -1.90 6.90
N VAL A 16 9.15 -0.57 6.73
CA VAL A 16 9.61 0.38 7.77
C VAL A 16 8.77 0.24 9.03
N LEU A 17 7.45 0.13 8.91
CA LEU A 17 6.56 -0.10 10.04
C LEU A 17 6.94 -1.38 10.80
N ALA A 18 7.12 -2.50 10.09
CA ALA A 18 7.47 -3.77 10.71
C ALA A 18 8.83 -3.70 11.43
N VAL A 19 9.85 -3.10 10.80
CA VAL A 19 11.18 -2.92 11.41
C VAL A 19 11.10 -2.02 12.64
N CYS A 20 10.40 -0.89 12.55
CA CYS A 20 10.24 0.03 13.68
C CYS A 20 9.46 -0.58 14.84
N LEU A 21 8.46 -1.43 14.58
CA LEU A 21 7.73 -2.15 15.63
C LEU A 21 8.64 -3.17 16.34
N MET A 22 9.41 -3.96 15.59
CA MET A 22 10.35 -4.94 16.15
C MET A 22 11.47 -4.28 16.94
N ALA A 23 12.08 -3.24 16.38
CA ALA A 23 13.15 -2.49 17.04
C ALA A 23 12.63 -1.59 18.18
N GLY A 24 11.36 -1.18 18.13
CA GLY A 24 10.69 -0.37 19.15
C GLY A 24 10.66 -1.02 20.53
N PHE A 25 10.63 -2.36 20.59
CA PHE A 25 10.78 -3.11 21.84
C PHE A 25 12.10 -2.82 22.57
N PHE A 26 13.18 -2.55 21.82
CA PHE A 26 14.49 -2.21 22.38
C PHE A 26 14.69 -0.70 22.50
N CYS A 27 14.16 0.08 21.55
CA CYS A 27 14.31 1.52 21.48
C CYS A 27 12.94 2.20 21.31
N LYS A 28 12.32 2.55 22.43
CA LYS A 28 10.96 3.14 22.49
C LYS A 28 10.70 4.31 21.52
N PRO A 29 11.64 5.25 21.25
CA PRO A 29 11.43 6.31 20.26
C PRO A 29 11.06 5.81 18.86
N LEU A 30 11.44 4.59 18.48
CA LEU A 30 11.10 4.01 17.17
C LEU A 30 9.59 3.77 17.00
N PHE A 31 8.81 3.69 18.08
CA PHE A 31 7.35 3.65 17.97
C PHE A 31 6.76 4.94 17.37
N LEU A 32 7.42 6.09 17.54
CA LEU A 32 7.00 7.33 16.86
C LEU A 32 7.19 7.20 15.34
N LEU A 33 8.34 6.65 14.91
CA LEU A 33 8.60 6.38 13.50
C LEU A 33 7.63 5.35 12.91
N ALA A 34 7.27 4.32 13.69
CA ALA A 34 6.21 3.38 13.32
C ALA A 34 4.87 4.09 13.06
N GLY A 35 4.49 5.03 13.95
CA GLY A 35 3.29 5.85 13.76
C GLY A 35 3.32 6.67 12.47
N ILE A 36 4.46 7.29 12.15
CA ILE A 36 4.65 8.07 10.92
C ILE A 36 4.57 7.16 9.68
N ALA A 37 5.20 5.99 9.71
CA ALA A 37 5.15 5.01 8.63
C ALA A 37 3.72 4.51 8.36
N LEU A 38 2.95 4.23 9.43
CA LEU A 38 1.54 3.86 9.33
C LEU A 38 0.70 4.98 8.74
N ALA A 39 0.87 6.23 9.21
CA ALA A 39 0.16 7.38 8.67
C ALA A 39 0.48 7.60 7.18
N GLY A 40 1.75 7.45 6.81
CA GLY A 40 2.19 7.50 5.41
C GLY A 40 1.52 6.44 4.55
N TYR A 41 1.48 5.19 5.03
CA TYR A 41 0.79 4.09 4.35
C TYR A 41 -0.70 4.39 4.15
N LEU A 42 -1.41 4.82 5.20
CA LEU A 42 -2.84 5.14 5.12
C LEU A 42 -3.14 6.28 4.15
N TRP A 43 -2.26 7.27 4.09
CA TRP A 43 -2.38 8.37 3.13
C TRP A 43 -2.17 7.89 1.68
N ILE A 44 -1.16 7.04 1.44
CA ILE A 44 -0.91 6.46 0.12
C ILE A 44 -2.06 5.56 -0.31
N ASP A 45 -2.55 4.70 0.60
CA ASP A 45 -3.69 3.82 0.36
C ASP A 45 -4.91 4.62 -0.11
N LYS A 46 -5.32 5.59 0.71
CA LYS A 46 -6.53 6.37 0.47
C LYS A 46 -6.45 7.19 -0.82
N ARG A 47 -5.26 7.68 -1.18
CA ARG A 47 -5.10 8.60 -2.30
C ARG A 47 -4.74 7.93 -3.62
N TYR A 48 -4.01 6.80 -3.58
CA TYR A 48 -3.40 6.23 -4.78
C TYR A 48 -3.69 4.76 -5.02
N LEU A 49 -4.01 3.94 -3.99
CA LEU A 49 -4.13 2.49 -4.15
C LEU A 49 -5.57 1.99 -4.28
N ARG A 50 -6.55 2.83 -3.94
CA ARG A 50 -7.97 2.49 -4.09
C ARG A 50 -8.38 2.33 -5.55
N CYS A 51 -9.40 1.50 -5.77
CA CYS A 51 -9.99 1.31 -7.08
C CYS A 51 -10.38 2.68 -7.67
N PRO A 52 -9.92 3.03 -8.89
CA PRO A 52 -10.20 4.34 -9.47
C PRO A 52 -11.69 4.55 -9.82
N LYS A 53 -12.47 3.47 -9.92
CA LYS A 53 -13.90 3.53 -10.27
C LYS A 53 -14.80 3.62 -9.04
N CYS A 54 -14.61 2.76 -8.04
CA CYS A 54 -15.49 2.68 -6.87
C CYS A 54 -14.86 3.18 -5.56
N GLY A 55 -13.55 3.48 -5.54
CA GLY A 55 -12.83 3.82 -4.31
C GLY A 55 -12.65 2.64 -3.34
N GLY A 56 -13.01 1.42 -3.76
CA GLY A 56 -12.88 0.21 -2.97
C GLY A 56 -11.42 -0.08 -2.62
N PHE A 57 -11.21 -0.56 -1.40
CA PHE A 57 -9.91 -0.99 -0.90
C PHE A 57 -9.50 -2.33 -1.50
N GLU A 58 -8.23 -2.48 -1.86
CA GLU A 58 -7.62 -3.73 -2.29
C GLU A 58 -6.32 -3.98 -1.52
N ASN A 59 -6.05 -5.25 -1.21
CA ASN A 59 -4.83 -5.62 -0.52
C ASN A 59 -3.61 -5.31 -1.37
N LEU A 60 -2.52 -4.86 -0.73
CA LEU A 60 -1.28 -4.54 -1.41
C LEU A 60 -0.71 -5.73 -2.20
N ASP A 61 -0.79 -6.95 -1.65
CA ASP A 61 -0.42 -8.20 -2.32
C ASP A 61 -1.15 -8.40 -3.67
N ARG A 62 -2.45 -8.11 -3.71
CA ARG A 62 -3.24 -8.18 -4.95
C ARG A 62 -2.87 -7.11 -5.95
N LEU A 63 -2.52 -5.93 -5.47
CA LEU A 63 -2.01 -4.86 -6.32
C LEU A 63 -0.65 -5.25 -6.91
N PHE A 64 0.21 -5.95 -6.17
CA PHE A 64 1.42 -6.54 -6.75
C PHE A 64 1.09 -7.62 -7.80
N TYR A 65 0.13 -8.49 -7.51
CA TYR A 65 -0.29 -9.54 -8.45
C TYR A 65 -0.88 -8.96 -9.76
N ALA A 66 -1.71 -7.92 -9.64
CA ALA A 66 -2.35 -7.21 -10.74
C ALA A 66 -1.36 -6.49 -11.68
N ARG A 67 -0.07 -6.41 -11.31
CA ARG A 67 0.98 -5.83 -12.15
C ARG A 67 1.23 -6.68 -13.40
N ASN A 68 1.24 -8.00 -13.21
CA ASN A 68 1.61 -8.96 -14.25
C ASN A 68 0.40 -9.79 -14.73
N HIS A 69 -0.74 -9.66 -14.05
CA HIS A 69 -1.94 -10.45 -14.32
C HIS A 69 -3.17 -9.57 -14.42
N LEU A 70 -4.14 -10.01 -15.24
CA LEU A 70 -5.47 -9.40 -15.27
C LEU A 70 -6.15 -9.63 -13.92
N TYR A 71 -6.48 -8.55 -13.23
CA TYR A 71 -7.12 -8.61 -11.92
C TYR A 71 -8.30 -7.64 -11.84
N HIS A 72 -9.41 -8.12 -11.31
CA HIS A 72 -10.65 -7.34 -11.17
C HIS A 72 -10.82 -6.87 -9.72
N CYS A 73 -11.33 -5.65 -9.56
CA CYS A 73 -11.69 -5.12 -8.25
C CYS A 73 -12.81 -5.97 -7.65
N ARG A 74 -12.65 -6.34 -6.38
CA ARG A 74 -13.64 -7.17 -5.66
C ARG A 74 -14.95 -6.45 -5.37
N HIS A 75 -14.93 -5.12 -5.34
CA HIS A 75 -16.11 -4.32 -4.99
C HIS A 75 -17.00 -4.03 -6.20
N CYS A 76 -16.42 -3.75 -7.37
CA CYS A 76 -17.17 -3.32 -8.55
C CYS A 76 -16.90 -4.14 -9.83
N GLY A 77 -16.03 -5.14 -9.78
CA GLY A 77 -15.66 -5.98 -10.93
C GLY A 77 -14.78 -5.29 -11.98
N GLU A 78 -14.47 -4.00 -11.82
CA GLU A 78 -13.66 -3.25 -12.78
C GLU A 78 -12.23 -3.77 -12.86
N LEU A 79 -11.67 -3.87 -14.06
CA LEU A 79 -10.27 -4.27 -14.24
C LEU A 79 -9.31 -3.22 -13.67
N ILE A 80 -8.42 -3.66 -12.78
CA ILE A 80 -7.41 -2.82 -12.16
C ILE A 80 -6.23 -2.71 -13.12
N LYS A 81 -6.07 -1.54 -13.74
CA LYS A 81 -4.91 -1.23 -14.60
C LYS A 81 -3.81 -0.60 -13.76
N ILE A 82 -2.67 -1.29 -13.70
CA ILE A 82 -1.44 -0.76 -13.10
C ILE A 82 -0.58 -0.19 -14.21
N LYS A 83 -0.16 1.06 -14.05
CA LYS A 83 0.79 1.69 -14.95
C LYS A 83 2.20 1.30 -14.53
N THR A 84 2.82 0.42 -15.31
CA THR A 84 4.26 0.14 -15.34
C THR A 84 4.97 1.32 -16.01
N LYS A 85 6.12 1.74 -15.49
CA LYS A 85 6.90 2.85 -16.04
C LYS A 85 7.94 2.33 -17.04
#